data_AF-A0A9E0FWJ7-F1
#
_entry.id   AF-A0A9E0FWJ7-F1
#
_cell.length_a   1.000
_cell.length_b   1.000
_cell.length_c   1.000
_cell.angle_alpha   90.00
_cell.angle_beta   90.00
_cell.angle_gamma   90.00
#
_symmetry.space_group_name_H-M   'P 1'
#
loop_
_entity.id
_entity.type
_entity.pdbx_description
1 polymer ?
#
loop_
_entity_poly.entity_id
_entity_poly.type
_entity_poly.pdbx_seq_one_letter_code
_entity_poly.pdbx_strand_id
1 'polypeptide(L)'
;MPWYYNPQSGGSKIPLMLHDKIRKQAHAYEQTRPWYPDSSLKLRFKSQFCYLDAAKEGEAPYPVGRLRYFSDDRWSLAFYTYSNERYEPCLFPNGEWCGSLEQAIAICEVYLY
;
A
#
# COMPACT_ATOMS: atom_id res chain seq x y z
N MET A 1 -10.18 20.30 24.30
CA MET A 1 -10.33 19.70 22.96
C MET A 1 -9.58 18.37 22.96
N PRO A 2 -10.24 17.21 22.84
CA PRO A 2 -9.52 15.95 22.72
C PRO A 2 -8.84 15.89 21.35
N TRP A 3 -7.55 15.52 21.33
CA TRP A 3 -6.82 15.23 20.09
C TRP A 3 -7.45 13.99 19.43
N TYR A 4 -8.11 14.18 18.28
CA TYR A 4 -8.55 13.07 17.44
C TYR A 4 -7.43 12.72 16.46
N TYR A 5 -6.87 11.52 16.57
CA TYR A 5 -5.88 11.03 15.60
C TYR A 5 -6.57 10.91 14.24
N ASN A 6 -6.24 11.80 13.31
CA ASN A 6 -6.73 11.74 11.94
C ASN A 6 -5.70 10.99 11.05
N PRO A 7 -5.94 9.72 10.72
CA PRO A 7 -5.05 8.92 9.87
C PRO A 7 -4.94 9.46 8.44
N GLN A 8 -5.85 10.34 8.03
CA GLN A 8 -5.80 11.02 6.73
C GLN A 8 -4.80 12.16 6.69
N SER A 9 -4.29 12.61 7.84
CA SER A 9 -3.38 13.75 7.98
C SER A 9 -2.00 13.32 8.49
N GLY A 10 -0.97 14.10 8.12
CA GLY A 10 0.41 13.81 8.51
C GLY A 10 1.12 12.76 7.63
N GLY A 11 2.05 12.03 8.24
CA GLY A 11 2.99 11.15 7.57
C GLY A 11 4.31 11.84 7.24
N SER A 12 5.37 11.05 7.12
CA SER A 12 6.74 11.52 6.85
C SER A 12 7.06 11.29 5.38
N LYS A 13 7.81 12.21 4.75
CA LYS A 13 8.32 11.98 3.39
C LYS A 13 9.15 10.70 3.39
N ILE A 14 8.88 9.80 2.45
CA ILE A 14 9.63 8.55 2.32
C ILE A 14 11.04 8.90 1.84
N PRO A 15 12.09 8.65 2.65
CA PRO A 15 13.47 8.87 2.25
C PRO A 15 13.80 8.03 1.02
N LEU A 16 14.55 8.60 0.06
CA LEU A 16 14.96 7.90 -1.17
C LEU A 16 15.70 6.59 -0.87
N MET A 17 16.51 6.58 0.19
CA MET A 17 17.24 5.38 0.63
C MET A 17 16.34 4.22 1.05
N LEU A 18 15.09 4.51 1.47
CA LEU A 18 14.12 3.46 1.82
C LEU A 18 13.39 2.91 0.60
N HIS A 19 13.42 3.57 -0.57
CA HIS A 19 12.63 3.13 -1.73
C HIS A 19 13.04 1.72 -2.16
N ASP A 20 14.34 1.44 -2.22
CA ASP A 20 14.84 0.12 -2.61
C ASP A 20 14.61 -0.93 -1.52
N LYS A 21 14.69 -0.54 -0.24
CA LYS A 21 14.31 -1.43 0.86
C LYS A 21 12.84 -1.85 0.74
N ILE A 22 11.94 -0.88 0.57
CA ILE A 22 10.49 -1.11 0.46
C ILE A 22 10.17 -1.96 -0.77
N ARG A 23 10.78 -1.67 -1.93
CA ARG A 23 10.62 -2.50 -3.14
C ARG A 23 11.07 -3.93 -2.91
N LYS A 24 12.23 -4.14 -2.28
CA LYS A 24 12.75 -5.48 -1.98
C LYS A 24 11.83 -6.22 -1.00
N GLN A 25 11.30 -5.55 0.01
CA GLN A 25 10.35 -6.15 0.95
C GLN A 25 9.04 -6.56 0.26
N ALA A 26 8.46 -5.67 -0.55
CA ALA A 26 7.26 -5.97 -1.33
C ALA A 26 7.48 -7.14 -2.30
N HIS A 27 8.62 -7.14 -3.01
CA HIS A 27 8.99 -8.21 -3.94
C HIS A 27 9.27 -9.55 -3.23
N ALA A 28 9.89 -9.53 -2.05
CA ALA A 28 10.05 -10.74 -1.25
C ALA A 28 8.70 -11.28 -0.76
N TYR A 29 7.78 -10.39 -0.40
CA TYR A 29 6.44 -10.78 0.04
C TYR A 29 5.59 -11.34 -1.10
N GLU A 30 5.57 -10.73 -2.29
CA GLU A 30 4.78 -11.23 -3.43
C GLU A 30 5.20 -12.63 -3.86
N GLN A 31 6.50 -12.95 -3.82
CA GLN A 31 7.01 -14.28 -4.14
C GLN A 31 6.48 -15.40 -3.24
N THR A 32 5.96 -15.06 -2.06
CA THR A 32 5.34 -16.04 -1.14
C THR A 32 3.87 -16.32 -1.45
N ARG A 33 3.28 -15.58 -2.40
CA ARG A 33 1.83 -15.55 -2.64
C ARG A 33 1.44 -16.30 -3.90
N PRO A 34 0.22 -16.91 -3.92
CA PRO A 34 -0.22 -17.73 -5.05
C PRO A 34 -0.56 -16.94 -6.31
N TRP A 35 -0.82 -15.64 -6.21
CA TRP A 35 -1.11 -14.77 -7.35
C TRP A 35 0.15 -14.35 -8.13
N TYR A 36 1.34 -14.59 -7.58
CA TYR A 36 2.61 -14.40 -8.29
C TYR A 36 3.00 -15.71 -9.02
N PRO A 37 3.51 -15.69 -10.26
CA PRO A 37 3.97 -14.51 -11.01
C PRO A 37 2.94 -13.86 -11.94
N ASP A 38 1.72 -14.42 -12.04
CA ASP A 38 0.69 -13.95 -12.99
C ASP A 38 0.32 -12.47 -12.76
N SER A 39 0.26 -12.06 -11.49
CA SER A 39 0.15 -10.68 -11.04
C SER A 39 1.42 -10.24 -10.31
N SER A 40 1.90 -9.03 -10.58
CA SER A 40 3.02 -8.40 -9.87
C SER A 40 2.65 -7.03 -9.32
N LEU A 41 3.31 -6.60 -8.25
CA LEU A 41 3.08 -5.27 -7.67
C LEU A 41 4.09 -4.24 -8.17
N LYS A 42 3.58 -3.13 -8.73
CA LYS A 42 4.38 -1.96 -9.08
C LYS A 42 4.20 -0.87 -8.05
N LEU A 43 5.31 -0.55 -7.36
CA LEU A 43 5.35 0.51 -6.35
C LEU A 43 5.80 1.84 -6.94
N ARG A 44 5.00 2.89 -6.75
CA ARG A 44 5.36 4.29 -7.10
C ARG A 44 5.43 5.16 -5.86
N PHE A 45 6.54 5.88 -5.68
CA PHE A 45 6.76 6.72 -4.50
C PHE A 45 6.53 8.20 -4.84
N LYS A 46 5.77 8.91 -3.98
CA LYS A 46 5.57 10.36 -4.10
C LYS A 46 5.42 10.98 -2.70
N SER A 47 6.42 11.76 -2.29
CA SER A 47 6.46 12.38 -0.94
C SER A 47 6.28 11.33 0.17
N GLN A 48 5.25 11.43 1.01
CA GLN A 48 4.91 10.46 2.06
C GLN A 48 4.09 9.26 1.55
N PHE A 49 3.79 9.18 0.25
CA PHE A 49 2.92 8.15 -0.31
C PHE A 49 3.69 7.10 -1.09
N CYS A 50 3.25 5.85 -0.96
CA CYS A 50 3.61 4.74 -1.82
C CYS A 50 2.33 4.20 -2.47
N TYR A 51 2.21 4.35 -3.78
CA TYR A 51 1.11 3.82 -4.56
C TYR A 51 1.41 2.38 -4.95
N LEU A 52 0.40 1.54 -4.82
CA LEU A 52 0.42 0.14 -5.20
C LEU A 52 -0.44 0.01 -6.47
N ASP A 53 0.18 -0.42 -7.55
CA ASP A 53 -0.52 -0.81 -8.77
C ASP A 53 -0.31 -2.30 -9.02
N ALA A 54 -1.36 -2.99 -9.45
CA ALA A 54 -1.26 -4.36 -9.95
C ALA A 54 -0.85 -4.33 -11.41
N ALA A 55 0.05 -5.23 -11.81
CA ALA A 55 0.43 -5.43 -13.20
C ALA A 55 0.28 -6.91 -13.56
N LYS A 56 -0.57 -7.18 -14.56
CA LYS A 56 -0.81 -8.50 -15.15
C LYS A 56 -0.29 -8.53 -16.59
N GLU A 57 0.05 -9.70 -17.09
CA GLU A 57 0.48 -9.86 -18.49
C GLU A 57 -0.67 -9.48 -19.44
N GLY A 58 -0.39 -8.63 -20.42
CA GLY A 58 -1.39 -8.18 -21.40
C GLY A 58 -2.31 -7.04 -20.96
N GLU A 59 -2.21 -6.58 -19.71
CA GLU A 59 -3.03 -5.49 -19.17
C GLU A 59 -2.21 -4.26 -18.76
N ALA A 60 -2.83 -3.09 -18.84
CA ALA A 60 -2.22 -1.87 -18.30
C ALA A 60 -2.25 -1.92 -16.76
N PRO A 61 -1.18 -1.50 -16.06
CA PRO A 61 -1.17 -1.49 -14.61
C PRO A 61 -2.31 -0.64 -14.04
N TYR A 62 -3.00 -1.17 -13.03
CA TYR A 62 -4.17 -0.52 -12.42
C TYR A 62 -3.99 -0.31 -10.92
N PRO A 63 -4.50 0.80 -10.36
CA PRO A 63 -4.31 1.13 -8.95
C PRO A 63 -5.08 0.15 -8.05
N VAL A 64 -4.41 -0.38 -7.02
CA VAL A 64 -5.05 -1.22 -6.00
C VAL A 64 -5.08 -0.53 -4.63
N GLY A 65 -4.07 0.27 -4.31
CA GLY A 65 -4.00 0.92 -3.02
C GLY A 65 -2.98 2.05 -2.97
N ARG A 66 -3.07 2.84 -1.90
CA ARG A 66 -2.11 3.89 -1.57
C ARG A 66 -1.77 3.81 -0.10
N LEU A 67 -0.50 3.55 0.16
CA LEU A 67 0.08 3.59 1.49
C LEU A 67 0.60 4.99 1.80
N ARG A 68 0.50 5.37 3.07
CA ARG A 68 1.12 6.58 3.61
C ARG A 68 2.13 6.18 4.68
N TYR A 69 3.35 6.65 4.53
CA TYR A 69 4.46 6.36 5.42
C TYR A 69 4.41 7.22 6.68
N PHE A 70 4.53 6.57 7.84
CA PHE A 70 4.80 7.23 9.12
C PHE A 70 6.15 6.81 9.68
N SER A 71 6.44 5.50 9.67
CA SER A 71 7.71 4.89 10.03
C SER A 71 7.82 3.50 9.39
N ASP A 72 8.97 2.82 9.52
CA ASP A 72 9.23 1.53 8.87
C ASP A 72 8.10 0.50 9.05
N ASP A 73 7.57 0.35 10.27
CA ASP A 73 6.47 -0.59 10.57
C ASP A 73 5.10 0.10 10.73
N ARG A 74 4.97 1.35 10.28
CA ARG A 74 3.69 2.09 10.37
C ARG A 74 3.34 2.73 9.05
N TRP A 75 2.38 2.11 8.39
CA TRP A 75 1.77 2.53 7.16
C TRP A 75 0.26 2.61 7.33
N SER A 76 -0.37 3.72 6.95
CA SER A 76 -1.82 3.73 6.79
C SER A 76 -2.18 3.36 5.36
N LEU A 77 -3.22 2.56 5.17
CA LEU A 77 -3.69 2.11 3.86
C LEU A 77 -4.94 2.88 3.42
N ALA A 78 -5.02 3.20 2.14
CA ALA A 78 -6.24 3.61 1.47
C ALA A 78 -6.46 2.77 0.21
N PHE A 79 -7.65 2.20 0.06
CA PHE A 79 -8.06 1.43 -1.11
C PHE A 79 -8.48 2.33 -2.26
N TYR A 80 -8.18 1.92 -3.47
CA TYR A 80 -8.73 2.59 -4.64
C TYR A 80 -10.16 2.11 -4.89
N THR A 81 -11.14 3.00 -4.75
CA THR A 81 -12.54 2.71 -5.07
C THR A 81 -12.83 3.11 -6.51
N TYR A 82 -12.99 2.12 -7.39
CA TYR A 82 -13.26 2.34 -8.81
C TYR A 82 -14.60 3.03 -9.07
N SER A 83 -15.59 2.86 -8.18
CA SER A 83 -16.89 3.53 -8.29
C SER A 83 -16.81 5.06 -8.14
N ASN A 84 -15.82 5.55 -7.37
CA ASN A 84 -15.65 6.96 -7.06
C ASN A 84 -14.32 7.54 -7.56
N GLU A 85 -13.46 6.72 -8.16
CA GLU A 85 -12.08 7.02 -8.57
C GLU A 85 -11.24 7.68 -7.46
N ARG A 86 -11.41 7.21 -6.22
CA ARG A 86 -10.83 7.83 -5.02
C ARG A 86 -10.11 6.82 -4.15
N TYR A 87 -9.19 7.35 -3.33
CA TYR A 87 -8.52 6.56 -2.30
C TYR A 87 -9.24 6.71 -0.96
N GLU A 88 -9.88 5.64 -0.51
CA GLU A 88 -10.63 5.60 0.74
C GLU A 88 -9.83 4.90 1.83
N PRO A 89 -9.60 5.54 3.00
CA PRO A 89 -8.85 4.93 4.10
C PRO A 89 -9.48 3.63 4.57
N CYS A 90 -8.63 2.69 4.98
CA CYS A 90 -9.06 1.40 5.49
C CYS A 90 -8.41 1.12 6.85
N LEU A 91 -9.17 0.47 7.72
CA LEU A 91 -8.66 -0.11 8.96
C LEU A 91 -7.99 -1.44 8.64
N PHE A 92 -6.91 -1.73 9.36
CA PHE A 92 -6.29 -3.04 9.33
C PHE A 92 -7.16 -4.06 10.09
N PRO A 93 -7.00 -5.38 9.86
CA PRO A 93 -7.82 -6.41 10.49
C PRO A 93 -7.82 -6.37 12.03
N ASN A 94 -6.77 -5.81 12.64
CA ASN A 94 -6.64 -5.61 14.08
C ASN A 94 -7.43 -4.38 14.60
N GLY A 95 -8.13 -3.64 13.74
CA GLY A 95 -8.84 -2.41 14.08
C GLY A 95 -7.93 -1.17 14.18
N GLU A 96 -6.64 -1.30 13.85
CA GLU A 96 -5.71 -0.17 13.84
C GLU A 96 -5.70 0.57 12.50
N TRP A 97 -5.32 1.84 12.55
CA TRP A 97 -5.17 2.68 11.35
C TRP A 97 -3.83 2.52 10.64
N CYS A 98 -2.87 1.86 11.29
CA CYS A 98 -1.52 1.66 10.78
C CYS A 98 -1.14 0.20 10.93
N GLY A 99 -0.39 -0.32 9.97
CA GLY A 99 0.20 -1.65 10.01
C GLY A 99 1.50 -1.70 9.22
N SER A 100 2.01 -2.92 9.02
CA SER A 100 3.20 -3.14 8.21
C SER A 100 2.90 -3.02 6.71
N LEU A 101 3.96 -2.93 5.90
CA LEU A 101 3.86 -2.94 4.44
C LEU A 101 3.18 -4.22 3.95
N GLU A 102 3.60 -5.37 4.49
CA GLU A 102 3.10 -6.70 4.15
C GLU A 102 1.62 -6.86 4.49
N GLN A 103 1.21 -6.39 5.68
CA GLN A 103 -0.21 -6.38 6.06
C GLN A 103 -1.03 -5.53 5.10
N ALA A 104 -0.50 -4.38 4.67
CA ALA A 104 -1.21 -3.51 3.76
C ALA A 104 -1.35 -4.14 2.36
N ILE A 105 -0.28 -4.80 1.87
CA ILE A 105 -0.33 -5.59 0.65
C ILE A 105 -1.35 -6.72 0.78
N ALA A 106 -1.38 -7.42 1.93
CA ALA A 106 -2.30 -8.52 2.19
C ALA A 106 -3.77 -8.15 1.97
N ILE A 107 -4.17 -6.94 2.40
CA ILE A 107 -5.54 -6.47 2.20
C ILE A 107 -5.77 -6.13 0.71
N CYS A 108 -4.75 -5.64 0.00
CA CYS A 108 -4.81 -5.40 -1.45
C CYS A 108 -4.80 -6.67 -2.31
N GLU A 109 -4.48 -7.84 -1.75
CA GLU A 109 -4.47 -9.11 -2.49
C GLU A 109 -5.82 -9.44 -3.13
N VAL A 110 -6.94 -8.93 -2.60
CA VAL A 110 -8.28 -9.12 -3.18
C VAL A 110 -8.39 -8.68 -4.65
N TYR A 111 -7.53 -7.75 -5.11
CA TYR A 111 -7.48 -7.27 -6.49
C TYR A 111 -6.40 -7.92 -7.35
N LEU A 112 -5.63 -8.86 -6.80
CA LEU A 112 -4.49 -9.51 -7.46
C LEU A 112 -4.80 -10.92 -7.96
N TYR A 113 -5.91 -11.52 -7.50
CA TYR A 113 -6.47 -12.75 -8.06
C TYR A 113 -7.11 -12.53 -9.44
#